data_AF-A0A526V9Q6-F1
#
_entry.id   AF-A0A526V9Q6-F1
#
_cell.length_a   1.000
_cell.length_b   1.000
_cell.length_c   1.000
_cell.angle_alpha   90.00
_cell.angle_beta   90.00
_cell.angle_gamma   90.00
#
_symmetry.space_group_name_H-M   'P 1'
#
loop_
_entity.id
_entity.type
_entity.pdbx_description
1 polymer ?
#
loop_
_entity_poly.entity_id
_entity_poly.type
_entity_poly.pdbx_seq_one_letter_code
_entity_poly.pdbx_strand_id
1 'polypeptide(L)' 'SCADVEGQSEEAAQVFWANPGTSLKTVMLAMHRSQTAPVALFDDQSRFVGAIGIRDVLSAVLRR' A
#
# COMPACT_ATOMS: atom_id res chain seq x y z
N SER A 1 -15.18 -1.93 -4.08
CA SER A 1 -16.38 -1.59 -4.86
C SER A 1 -17.05 -0.41 -4.18
N CYS A 2 -17.50 0.57 -4.95
CA CYS A 2 -17.72 1.96 -4.55
C CYS A 2 -19.10 2.27 -3.94
N ALA A 3 -19.78 1.29 -3.33
CA ALA A 3 -21.19 1.42 -2.99
C ALA A 3 -21.51 2.54 -1.98
N ASP A 4 -20.57 2.89 -1.09
CA ASP A 4 -20.79 3.87 -0.02
C ASP A 4 -19.70 4.98 0.02
N VAL A 5 -19.05 5.24 -1.12
CA VAL A 5 -18.04 6.31 -1.25
C VAL A 5 -18.69 7.70 -1.17
N GLU A 6 -19.94 7.83 -1.57
CA GLU A 6 -20.61 9.12 -1.77
C GLU A 6 -20.95 9.88 -0.46
N GLY A 7 -20.89 9.20 0.69
CA GLY A 7 -21.06 9.82 2.01
C GLY A 7 -19.76 10.21 2.72
N GLN A 8 -18.59 9.98 2.10
CA GLN A 8 -17.29 10.17 2.74
C GLN A 8 -16.82 11.64 2.65
N SER A 9 -16.31 12.19 3.77
CA SER A 9 -15.65 13.50 3.82
C SER A 9 -14.36 13.54 2.97
N GLU A 10 -14.07 14.70 2.39
CA GLU A 10 -12.94 14.96 1.48
C GLU A 10 -11.53 14.85 2.12
N GLU A 11 -11.44 14.57 3.42
CA GLU A 11 -10.21 14.14 4.11
C GLU A 11 -9.86 12.67 3.75
N ALA A 12 -10.00 12.37 2.47
CA ALA A 12 -10.16 11.06 1.88
C ALA A 12 -8.87 10.25 2.00
N ALA A 13 -9.00 9.07 2.62
CA ALA A 13 -7.91 8.12 2.77
C ALA A 13 -7.26 7.80 1.42
N GLN A 14 -6.02 8.24 1.22
CA GLN A 14 -5.26 7.93 0.01
C GLN A 14 -4.88 6.45 0.02
N VAL A 15 -5.48 5.68 -0.87
CA VAL A 15 -5.13 4.26 -1.06
C VAL A 15 -4.01 4.15 -2.08
N PHE A 16 -2.91 3.53 -1.69
CA PHE A 16 -1.75 3.28 -2.55
C PHE A 16 -1.60 1.78 -2.84
N TRP A 17 -1.15 1.46 -4.05
CA TRP A 17 -0.70 0.13 -4.44
C TRP A 17 0.71 0.17 -5.03
N ALA A 18 1.37 -0.97 -5.07
CA ALA A 18 2.73 -1.16 -5.57
C ALA A 18 2.76 -2.19 -6.70
N ASN A 19 3.87 -2.20 -7.43
CA ASN A 19 4.22 -3.21 -8.42
C ASN A 19 5.58 -3.85 -8.04
N PRO A 20 5.98 -5.00 -8.62
CA PRO A 20 7.26 -5.65 -8.29
C PRO A 20 8.50 -4.76 -8.43
N GLY A 21 8.45 -3.72 -9.28
CA GLY A 21 9.52 -2.73 -9.42
C GLY A 21 9.49 -1.57 -8.41
N THR A 22 8.45 -1.45 -7.58
CA THR A 22 8.33 -0.38 -6.59
C THR A 22 9.32 -0.60 -5.45
N SER A 23 10.17 0.39 -5.18
CA SER A 23 11.15 0.28 -4.08
C SER A 23 10.48 0.20 -2.71
N LEU A 24 11.08 -0.53 -1.78
CA LEU A 24 10.62 -0.62 -0.39
C LEU A 24 10.51 0.77 0.28
N LYS A 25 11.44 1.69 -0.04
CA LYS A 25 11.40 3.08 0.45
C LYS A 25 10.10 3.79 0.03
N THR A 26 9.68 3.61 -1.22
CA THR A 26 8.44 4.21 -1.73
C THR A 26 7.22 3.63 -1.04
N VAL A 27 7.19 2.31 -0.82
CA VAL A 27 6.11 1.63 -0.09
C VAL A 27 6.02 2.15 1.35
N MET A 28 7.15 2.29 2.04
CA MET A 28 7.20 2.84 3.40
C MET A 28 6.71 4.30 3.47
N LEU A 29 7.10 5.12 2.48
CA LEU A 29 6.63 6.51 2.40
C LEU A 29 5.12 6.59 2.17
N ALA A 30 4.58 5.74 1.30
CA ALA A 30 3.15 5.66 1.04
C ALA A 30 2.37 5.30 2.31
N MET A 31 2.80 4.23 3.00
CA MET A 31 2.21 3.81 4.28
C MET A 31 2.22 4.92 5.33
N HIS A 32 3.34 5.66 5.42
CA HIS A 32 3.46 6.75 6.38
C HIS A 32 2.52 7.92 6.06
N ARG A 33 2.41 8.31 4.79
CA ARG A 33 1.60 9.47 4.36
C ARG A 33 0.10 9.21 4.41
N SER A 34 -0.35 8.04 3.98
CA SER A 34 -1.77 7.66 4.05
C SER A 34 -2.18 7.12 5.40
N GLN A 35 -1.23 6.90 6.32
CA GLN A 35 -1.44 6.14 7.55
C GLN A 35 -2.14 4.79 7.28
N THR A 36 -1.93 4.20 6.10
CA THR A 36 -2.66 3.02 5.62
C THR A 36 -1.70 1.89 5.30
N ALA A 37 -2.00 0.71 5.85
CA ALA A 37 -1.35 -0.56 5.54
C ALA A 37 -2.39 -1.69 5.60
N PRO A 38 -2.21 -2.81 4.88
CA PRO A 38 -1.09 -3.12 3.99
C PRO A 38 -1.19 -2.44 2.61
N VAL A 39 -0.07 -2.35 1.89
CA VAL A 39 -0.04 -1.86 0.49
C VAL A 39 -0.22 -3.05 -0.45
N ALA A 40 -1.25 -3.01 -1.28
CA ALA A 40 -1.52 -4.06 -2.26
C ALA A 40 -0.43 -4.11 -3.34
N LEU A 41 -0.07 -5.32 -3.78
CA LEU A 41 0.90 -5.57 -4.85
C LEU A 41 0.15 -6.12 -6.07
N PHE A 42 0.31 -5.43 -7.20
CA PHE A 42 -0.25 -5.84 -8.48
C PHE A 42 0.88 -6.11 -9.47
N ASP A 43 0.72 -7.15 -10.28
CA ASP A 43 1.65 -7.42 -11.39
C ASP A 43 1.35 -6.55 -12.62
N ASP A 44 2.15 -6.71 -13.67
CA ASP A 44 2.04 -5.94 -14.90
C ASP A 44 0.74 -6.23 -15.69
N GLN A 45 0.00 -7.27 -15.32
CA GLN A 45 -1.31 -7.60 -15.86
C GLN A 45 -2.44 -7.07 -14.96
N SER A 46 -2.12 -6.19 -14.01
CA SER A 46 -3.06 -5.65 -13.01
C SER A 46 -3.75 -6.74 -12.19
N ARG A 47 -3.09 -7.89 -12.00
CA ARG A 47 -3.58 -8.96 -11.13
C ARG A 47 -3.04 -8.73 -9.73
N PHE A 48 -3.91 -8.89 -8.74
CA PHE A 48 -3.49 -8.87 -7.35
C PHE A 48 -2.62 -10.10 -7.08
N VAL A 49 -1.37 -9.87 -6.66
CA VAL A 49 -0.39 -10.94 -6.41
C VAL A 49 0.07 -11.01 -4.96
N GLY A 50 -0.36 -10.08 -4.12
CA GLY A 50 -0.07 -10.10 -2.69
C GLY A 50 -0.18 -8.72 -2.07
N ALA A 51 0.32 -8.57 -0.84
CA ALA A 51 0.38 -7.29 -0.16
C ALA A 51 1.64 -7.20 0.69
N ILE A 52 2.14 -5.97 0.89
CA ILE A 52 3.27 -5.67 1.74
C ILE A 52 2.71 -5.07 3.03
N GLY A 53 2.92 -5.76 4.16
CA GLY A 53 2.52 -5.32 5.48
C GLY A 53 3.66 -4.72 6.30
N ILE A 54 3.33 -4.17 7.47
CA ILE A 54 4.31 -3.57 8.40
C ILE A 54 5.35 -4.62 8.84
N ARG A 55 4.95 -5.87 9.03
CA ARG A 55 5.88 -6.97 9.39
C ARG A 55 6.91 -7.26 8.31
N ASP A 56 6.51 -7.21 7.03
CA ASP A 56 7.41 -7.42 5.90
C ASP A 56 8.44 -6.28 5.83
N VAL A 57 7.96 -5.04 6.00
CA VAL A 57 8.81 -3.84 6.09
C VAL A 57 9.81 -3.94 7.24
N LEU A 58 9.34 -4.21 8.47
CA LEU A 58 10.19 -4.33 9.64
C LEU A 58 11.21 -5.48 9.49
N SER A 59 10.79 -6.61 8.94
CA SER A 59 11.69 -7.74 8.69
C SER A 59 12.75 -7.40 7.63
N ALA A 60 12.41 -6.60 6.62
CA ALA A 60 13.36 -6.19 5.58
C ALA A 60 14.35 -5.11 6.06
N VAL A 61 13.93 -4.26 7.01
CA VAL A 61 14.75 -3.12 7.50
C VAL A 61 15.57 -3.48 8.75
N LEU A 62 14.99 -4.25 9.69
CA LEU A 62 15.62 -4.60 10.97
C LEU A 62 16.52 -5.84 10.90
N ARG A 63 16.50 -6.60 9.79
CA ARG A 63 17.44 -7.73 9.57
C ARG A 63 18.83 -7.26 9.09
N ARG A 64 19.24 -6.05 9.45
CA ARG A 64 20.59 -5.52 9.23
C ARG A 64 21.37 -5.53 10.53
#